data_AF-A0AA47JJF3-F1
#
_entry.id   AF-A0AA47JJF3-F1
#
_cell.length_a   1.000
_cell.length_b   1.000
_cell.length_c   1.000
_cell.angle_alpha   90.00
_cell.angle_beta   90.00
_cell.angle_gamma   90.00
#
_symmetry.space_group_name_H-M   'P 1'
#
loop_
_entity.id
_entity.type
_entity.pdbx_description
1 polymer ?
#
loop_
_entity_poly.entity_id
_entity_poly.type
_entity_poly.pdbx_seq_one_letter_code
_entity_poly.pdbx_strand_id
1 'polypeptide(L)'
;MIVKASSFKWRSGEHQIRSFSTSSGFKSEFCCQCGCPVPNISSSGDSYWVPAGLLSEPVETEVSAHVYVGSRASWDVGFINDGIPQFDTMPTKKDWLKICG
;
A
#
# COMPACT_ATOMS: atom_id res chain seq x y z
N MET A 1 3.22 0.80 4.40
CA MET A 1 3.19 0.69 5.88
C MET A 1 1.77 0.88 6.38
N ILE A 2 1.43 0.34 7.56
CA ILE A 2 0.11 0.54 8.18
C ILE A 2 0.31 1.30 9.48
N VAL A 3 -0.40 2.40 9.67
CA VAL A 3 -0.36 3.22 10.89
C VAL A 3 -1.75 3.37 11.47
N LYS A 4 -1.89 3.44 12.79
CA LYS A 4 -3.19 3.70 13.45
C LYS A 4 -3.70 5.08 13.04
N ALA A 5 -5.00 5.21 12.82
CA ALA A 5 -5.61 6.48 12.46
C ALA A 5 -5.37 7.57 13.53
N SER A 6 -5.35 7.18 14.80
CA SER A 6 -5.02 8.09 15.92
C SER A 6 -3.57 8.60 15.92
N SER A 7 -2.67 7.95 15.17
CA SER A 7 -1.26 8.33 15.03
C SER A 7 -0.98 9.09 13.72
N PHE A 8 -2.01 9.35 12.91
CA PHE A 8 -1.88 10.04 11.63
C PHE A 8 -2.61 11.39 11.67
N LYS A 9 -2.01 12.41 11.07
CA LYS A 9 -2.64 13.73 10.90
C LYS A 9 -2.15 14.42 9.63
N TRP A 10 -3.09 14.85 8.79
CA TRP A 10 -2.79 15.77 7.70
C TRP A 10 -2.31 17.11 8.26
N ARG A 11 -1.12 17.53 7.83
CA ARG A 11 -0.58 18.86 8.16
C ARG A 11 -1.11 19.93 7.20
N SER A 12 -1.34 19.56 5.94
CA SER A 12 -1.79 20.43 4.86
C SER A 12 -2.29 19.60 3.68
N GLY A 13 -2.93 20.25 2.69
CA GLY A 13 -3.20 19.66 1.37
C GLY A 13 -4.34 18.65 1.30
N GLU A 14 -5.00 18.31 2.41
CA GLU A 14 -6.09 17.33 2.45
C GLU A 14 -7.23 17.65 1.46
N HIS A 15 -7.57 18.94 1.28
CA HIS A 15 -8.58 19.40 0.31
C HIS A 15 -8.25 19.10 -1.17
N GLN A 16 -6.98 18.79 -1.47
CA GLN A 16 -6.51 18.45 -2.82
C GLN A 16 -6.57 16.94 -3.08
N ILE A 17 -6.95 16.13 -2.09
CA ILE A 17 -7.06 14.69 -2.25
C ILE A 17 -8.32 14.35 -3.04
N ARG A 18 -8.19 13.36 -3.92
CA ARG A 18 -9.32 12.72 -4.62
C ARG A 18 -9.26 11.23 -4.36
N SER A 19 -10.44 10.63 -4.30
CA SER A 19 -10.60 9.20 -4.06
C SER A 19 -11.25 8.56 -5.28
N PHE A 20 -10.72 7.41 -5.68
CA PHE A 20 -11.29 6.53 -6.69
C PHE A 20 -11.62 5.20 -6.04
N SER A 21 -12.79 4.66 -6.32
CA SER A 21 -13.25 3.38 -5.78
C SER A 21 -13.93 2.55 -6.85
N THR A 22 -13.87 1.22 -6.71
CA THR A 22 -14.53 0.27 -7.60
C THR A 22 -15.52 -0.61 -6.84
N SER A 23 -16.39 -1.31 -7.57
CA SER A 23 -17.35 -2.26 -6.99
C SER A 23 -16.68 -3.47 -6.31
N SER A 24 -15.42 -3.78 -6.63
CA SER A 24 -14.67 -4.85 -5.97
C SER A 24 -14.17 -4.46 -4.57
N GLY A 25 -14.35 -3.19 -4.17
CA GLY A 25 -13.84 -2.65 -2.92
C GLY A 25 -12.44 -2.06 -3.00
N PHE A 26 -11.77 -2.12 -4.17
CA PHE A 26 -10.53 -1.37 -4.36
C PHE A 26 -10.78 0.12 -4.21
N LYS A 27 -9.92 0.79 -3.44
CA LYS A 27 -9.92 2.23 -3.19
C LYS A 27 -8.50 2.77 -3.35
N SER A 28 -8.36 3.89 -4.04
CA SER A 28 -7.11 4.65 -4.15
C SER A 28 -7.36 6.11 -3.82
N GLU A 29 -6.42 6.74 -3.13
CA GLU A 29 -6.44 8.17 -2.81
C GLU A 29 -5.16 8.82 -3.34
N PHE A 30 -5.30 9.95 -4.01
CA PHE A 30 -4.19 10.61 -4.70
C PHE A 30 -4.36 12.13 -4.72
N CYS A 31 -3.25 12.85 -4.90
CA CYS A 31 -3.25 14.30 -5.05
C CYS A 31 -3.78 14.70 -6.44
N CYS A 32 -4.74 15.62 -6.52
CA CYS A 32 -5.30 16.06 -7.80
C CYS A 32 -4.35 16.94 -8.63
N GLN A 33 -3.28 17.47 -8.04
CA GLN A 33 -2.31 18.32 -8.73
C GLN A 33 -1.20 17.51 -9.40
N CYS A 34 -0.63 16.53 -8.69
CA CYS A 34 0.51 15.74 -9.19
C CYS A 34 0.18 14.27 -9.51
N GLY A 35 -0.98 13.77 -9.11
CA GLY A 35 -1.38 12.37 -9.31
C GLY A 35 -0.69 11.36 -8.40
N CYS A 36 0.22 11.77 -7.51
CA CYS A 36 0.90 10.85 -6.61
C CYS A 36 -0.08 10.18 -5.62
N PRO A 37 0.11 8.88 -5.32
CA PRO A 37 -0.67 8.20 -4.28
C PRO A 37 -0.37 8.83 -2.93
N VAL A 38 -1.39 8.93 -2.08
CA VAL A 38 -1.27 9.49 -0.73
C VAL A 38 -1.74 8.46 0.31
N PRO A 39 -1.52 8.70 1.62
CA PRO A 39 -2.07 7.83 2.65
C PRO A 39 -3.57 7.59 2.47
N ASN A 40 -3.99 6.33 2.51
CA ASN A 40 -5.39 5.92 2.31
C ASN A 40 -5.95 5.26 3.57
N ILE A 41 -7.08 5.75 4.05
CA ILE A 41 -7.75 5.21 5.23
C ILE A 41 -8.40 3.84 4.94
N SER A 42 -8.23 2.88 5.85
CA SER A 42 -8.86 1.57 5.77
C SER A 42 -10.38 1.68 5.79
N SER A 43 -11.08 0.68 5.22
CA SER A 43 -12.54 0.67 5.21
C SER A 43 -13.17 0.70 6.61
N SER A 44 -12.44 0.24 7.64
CA SER A 44 -12.88 0.32 9.04
C SER A 44 -12.68 1.71 9.66
N GLY A 45 -11.81 2.55 9.09
CA GLY A 45 -11.45 3.85 9.64
C GLY A 45 -10.32 3.82 10.68
N ASP A 46 -9.86 2.64 11.10
CA ASP A 46 -8.94 2.52 12.25
C ASP A 46 -7.46 2.71 11.89
N SER A 47 -7.12 2.70 10.60
CA SER A 47 -5.73 2.74 10.14
C SER A 47 -5.58 3.41 8.78
N TYR A 48 -4.38 3.91 8.51
CA TYR A 48 -3.97 4.38 7.19
C TYR A 48 -2.94 3.43 6.60
N TRP A 49 -3.10 3.13 5.32
CA TRP A 49 -2.01 2.62 4.50
C TRP A 49 -1.20 3.80 3.98
N VAL A 50 0.10 3.82 4.28
CA VAL A 50 1.03 4.87 3.88
C VAL A 50 2.02 4.30 2.84
N PRO A 51 2.07 4.84 1.62
CA PRO A 51 3.11 4.48 0.64
C PRO A 51 4.50 4.80 1.19
N ALA A 52 5.43 3.84 1.13
CA ALA A 52 6.78 4.02 1.66
C ALA A 52 7.56 5.13 0.94
N GLY A 53 7.34 5.31 -0.37
CA GLY A 53 8.00 6.34 -1.18
C GLY A 53 7.63 7.79 -0.83
N LEU A 54 6.68 8.02 0.10
CA LEU A 54 6.37 9.36 0.60
C LEU A 54 7.23 9.79 1.80
N LEU A 55 8.03 8.86 2.35
CA LEU A 55 8.84 9.10 3.53
C LEU A 55 10.18 9.70 3.08
N SER A 56 10.47 10.91 3.56
CA SER A 56 11.72 11.59 3.26
C SER A 56 12.89 11.09 4.10
N GLU A 57 12.60 10.59 5.31
CA GLU A 57 13.60 10.06 6.22
C GLU A 57 13.78 8.56 5.99
N PRO A 58 15.00 8.02 6.16
CA PRO A 58 15.22 6.58 6.17
C PRO A 58 14.34 5.91 7.22
N VAL A 59 13.66 4.84 6.82
CA VAL A 59 12.91 3.95 7.71
C VAL A 59 13.59 2.60 7.69
N GLU A 60 13.82 2.04 8.88
CA GLU A 60 14.22 0.65 9.04
C GLU A 60 13.01 -0.25 8.75
N THR A 61 12.75 -0.48 7.46
CA THR A 61 11.68 -1.35 6.99
C THR A 61 12.17 -2.17 5.82
N GLU A 62 11.74 -3.43 5.78
CA GLU A 62 12.04 -4.36 4.70
C GLU A 62 10.75 -4.78 4.01
N VAL A 63 10.87 -5.20 2.76
CA VAL A 63 9.74 -5.81 2.04
C VAL A 63 9.42 -7.14 2.73
N SER A 64 8.16 -7.34 3.11
CA SER A 64 7.75 -8.59 3.77
C SER A 64 7.09 -9.60 2.82
N ALA A 65 6.55 -9.12 1.69
CA ALA A 65 5.93 -9.94 0.67
C ALA A 65 5.78 -9.21 -0.67
N HIS A 66 5.86 -9.97 -1.76
CA HIS A 66 5.44 -9.54 -3.10
C HIS A 66 4.04 -10.09 -3.37
N VAL A 67 3.06 -9.22 -3.58
CA VAL A 67 1.66 -9.60 -3.82
C VAL A 67 1.23 -9.24 -5.24
N TYR A 68 0.27 -10.00 -5.78
CA TYR A 68 -0.22 -9.86 -7.16
C TYR A 68 0.84 -10.11 -8.24
N VAL A 69 1.88 -10.92 -7.98
CA VAL A 69 2.93 -11.20 -8.97
C VAL A 69 2.41 -11.92 -10.22
N GLY A 70 1.27 -12.61 -10.11
CA GLY A 70 0.59 -13.27 -11.23
C GLY A 70 -0.02 -12.28 -12.23
N SER A 71 -0.20 -11.01 -11.85
CA SER A 71 -0.67 -9.94 -12.72
C SER A 71 0.46 -9.10 -13.34
N ARG A 72 1.73 -9.49 -13.15
CA ARG A 72 2.85 -8.77 -13.74
C ARG A 72 2.80 -8.81 -15.27
N ALA A 73 3.38 -7.79 -15.89
CA ALA A 73 3.45 -7.74 -17.35
C ALA A 73 4.30 -8.90 -17.90
N SER A 74 3.90 -9.48 -19.02
CA SER A 74 4.61 -10.61 -19.62
C SER A 74 6.03 -10.27 -20.08
N TRP A 75 6.30 -9.00 -20.39
CA TRP A 75 7.62 -8.51 -20.74
C TRP A 75 8.51 -8.20 -19.53
N ASP A 76 7.96 -8.23 -18.31
CA ASP A 76 8.73 -8.06 -17.08
C ASP A 76 9.42 -9.38 -16.72
N VAL A 77 10.57 -9.59 -17.36
CA VAL A 77 11.46 -10.73 -17.15
C VAL A 77 12.44 -10.50 -16.00
N GLY A 78 12.39 -9.34 -15.34
CA GLY A 78 13.16 -9.03 -14.14
C GLY A 78 12.59 -9.76 -12.94
N PHE A 79 12.89 -11.05 -12.79
CA PHE A 79 12.38 -11.83 -11.67
C PHE A 79 12.95 -11.30 -10.35
N ILE A 80 12.07 -11.02 -9.40
CA ILE A 80 12.45 -10.72 -8.03
C ILE A 80 12.86 -12.06 -7.39
N ASN A 81 14.14 -12.24 -7.09
CA ASN A 81 14.67 -13.44 -6.44
C ASN A 81 15.45 -13.06 -5.19
N ASP A 82 14.73 -12.44 -4.26
CA ASP A 82 15.24 -11.95 -2.97
C ASP A 82 14.92 -12.90 -1.82
N GLY A 83 14.30 -14.06 -2.09
CA GLY A 83 13.88 -15.03 -1.08
C GLY A 83 12.65 -14.61 -0.27
N ILE A 84 12.03 -13.48 -0.59
CA ILE A 84 10.84 -12.96 0.08
C ILE A 84 9.59 -13.68 -0.47
N PRO A 85 8.59 -14.01 0.37
CA PRO A 85 7.36 -14.66 -0.09
C PRO A 85 6.67 -13.93 -1.24
N GLN A 86 6.29 -14.68 -2.28
CA GLN A 86 5.62 -14.16 -3.48
C GLN A 86 4.24 -14.81 -3.64
N PHE A 87 3.23 -14.00 -3.97
CA PHE A 87 1.84 -14.43 -4.09
C PHE A 87 1.23 -13.93 -5.39
N ASP A 88 0.63 -14.84 -6.17
CA ASP A 88 -0.01 -14.50 -7.44
C ASP A 88 -1.16 -13.51 -7.29
N THR A 89 -1.79 -13.49 -6.11
CA THR A 89 -2.91 -12.63 -5.72
C THR A 89 -2.75 -12.19 -4.26
N MET A 90 -3.76 -11.56 -3.66
CA MET A 90 -3.72 -11.23 -2.22
C MET A 90 -3.68 -12.51 -1.37
N PRO A 91 -2.73 -12.66 -0.44
CA PRO A 91 -2.67 -13.83 0.45
C PRO A 91 -3.89 -13.91 1.37
N THR A 92 -4.16 -15.13 1.87
CA THR A 92 -5.21 -15.33 2.87
C THR A 92 -4.91 -14.52 4.13
N LYS A 93 -5.94 -14.15 4.89
CA LYS A 93 -5.76 -13.48 6.19
C LYS A 93 -4.79 -14.23 7.10
N LYS A 94 -4.82 -15.56 7.09
CA LYS A 94 -3.93 -16.41 7.89
C LYS A 94 -2.47 -16.25 7.48
N ASP A 95 -2.19 -16.22 6.19
CA ASP A 95 -0.81 -16.09 5.70
C ASP A 95 -0.30 -14.66 5.82
N TRP A 96 -1.18 -13.67 5.58
CA TRP A 96 -0.87 -12.26 5.80
C TRP A 96 -0.48 -11.97 7.26
N LEU A 97 -1.20 -12.56 8.23
CA LEU A 97 -0.88 -12.39 9.65
C LEU A 97 0.47 -12.98 10.06
N LYS A 98 0.98 -13.99 9.35
CA LYS A 98 2.32 -14.55 9.60
C LYS A 98 3.44 -13.68 9.01
N ILE A 99 3.12 -12.86 8.02
CA ILE A 99 4.06 -11.96 7.34
C ILE A 99 4.16 -10.63 8.10
N CYS A 100 3.04 -10.15 8.64
CA CYS A 100 2.95 -8.87 9.33
C CYS A 100 3.06 -8.95 10.85
N GLY A 101 3.15 -10.15 11.43
CA GLY A 101 3.26 -10.39 12.87
C GLY A 101 4.65 -10.89 13.23
#